data_AF-A0AAV6VG64-F1
#
_entry.id   AF-A0AAV6VG64-F1
#
_cell.length_a   1.000
_cell.length_b   1.000
_cell.length_c   1.000
_cell.angle_alpha   90.00
_cell.angle_beta   90.00
_cell.angle_gamma   90.00
#
_symmetry.space_group_name_H-M   'P 1'
#
loop_
_entity.id
_entity.type
_entity.pdbx_description
1 polymer ?
#
loop_
_entity_poly.entity_id
_entity_poly.type
_entity_poly.pdbx_seq_one_letter_code
_entity_poly.pdbx_strand_id
1 'polypeptide(L)'
;MKELHQSPSTSAESIAAYTPDEALSLIVDLSLGKDDYLNLREGAKVRGANIYPPYNVIANAKKLCYPPNITITETAAQIPLQDLLDLTVKRLSQVQSEILLQHALGQLSEDVLEASHKIYKNVRLFHSRKTSRINTNTDIFNWMLISADLIISSYRKHTRKSSRPFSKETLDMLKIPDFLKDEPMDIGDDVMEENVTDD
;
A
#
# COMPACT_ATOMS: atom_id res chain seq x y z
N MET A 1 5.21 -40.89 40.87
CA MET A 1 6.12 -39.74 40.83
C MET A 1 5.65 -38.84 39.70
N LYS A 2 5.03 -37.70 40.01
CA LYS A 2 4.60 -36.71 39.01
C LYS A 2 5.80 -35.82 38.72
N GLU A 3 6.29 -35.83 37.49
CA GLU A 3 7.37 -34.95 37.09
C GLU A 3 6.89 -33.49 37.09
N LEU A 4 7.70 -32.64 37.73
CA LEU A 4 7.52 -31.19 37.75
C LEU A 4 7.71 -30.65 36.35
N HIS A 5 6.66 -30.04 35.80
CA HIS A 5 6.82 -29.10 34.69
C HIS A 5 7.63 -27.89 35.19
N GLN A 6 8.89 -27.84 34.77
CA GLN A 6 9.73 -26.68 34.89
C GLN A 6 9.25 -25.64 33.87
N SER A 7 8.68 -24.54 34.38
CA SER A 7 8.29 -23.37 33.59
C SER A 7 9.51 -22.79 32.85
N PRO A 8 9.39 -22.41 31.56
CA PRO A 8 10.48 -21.74 30.87
C PRO A 8 10.70 -20.37 31.52
N SER A 9 11.95 -20.13 31.89
CA SER A 9 12.48 -18.89 32.43
C SER A 9 12.08 -17.68 31.59
N THR A 10 11.34 -16.75 32.20
CA THR A 10 10.91 -15.49 31.61
C THR A 10 12.09 -14.51 31.62
N SER A 11 12.90 -14.50 30.56
CA SER A 11 13.79 -13.38 30.27
C SER A 11 12.91 -12.19 29.87
N ALA A 12 12.94 -11.11 30.64
CA ALA A 12 12.21 -9.89 30.38
C ALA A 12 12.76 -9.19 29.12
N GLU A 13 12.25 -9.59 27.95
CA GLU A 13 12.44 -8.83 26.72
C GLU A 13 11.81 -7.44 26.90
N SER A 14 12.62 -6.39 26.76
CA SER A 14 12.12 -5.02 26.82
C SER A 14 11.12 -4.80 25.67
N ILE A 15 9.87 -4.51 26.02
CA ILE A 15 8.81 -4.29 25.03
C ILE A 15 9.14 -3.03 24.21
N ALA A 16 9.46 -3.19 22.93
CA ALA A 16 9.70 -2.07 22.03
C ALA A 16 8.40 -1.29 21.76
N ALA A 17 8.44 0.03 21.97
CA ALA A 17 7.31 0.90 21.69
C ALA A 17 7.20 1.21 20.18
N TYR A 18 5.97 1.42 19.71
CA TYR A 18 5.72 1.86 18.34
C TYR A 18 6.27 3.26 18.11
N THR A 19 6.99 3.44 17.02
CA THR A 19 7.30 4.76 16.49
C THR A 19 6.01 5.44 15.96
N PRO A 20 6.00 6.76 15.77
CA PRO A 20 4.83 7.47 15.25
C PRO A 20 4.38 6.95 13.87
N ASP A 21 5.34 6.63 13.00
CA ASP A 21 5.07 6.15 11.64
C ASP A 21 4.57 4.70 11.63
N GLU A 22 5.10 3.83 12.49
CA GLU A 22 4.56 2.47 12.68
C GLU A 22 3.17 2.47 13.33
N ALA A 23 2.92 3.37 14.28
CA ALA A 23 1.57 3.52 14.84
C ALA A 23 0.59 4.04 13.79
N LEU A 24 1.04 4.91 12.88
CA LEU A 24 0.24 5.38 11.76
C LEU A 24 0.00 4.29 10.72
N SER A 25 0.99 3.45 10.40
CA SER A 25 0.80 2.31 9.51
C SER A 25 -0.22 1.32 10.08
N LEU A 26 -0.17 1.04 11.40
CA LEU A 26 -1.15 0.21 12.09
C LEU A 26 -2.57 0.77 11.96
N ILE A 27 -2.75 2.08 12.12
CA ILE A 27 -4.05 2.75 11.97
C ILE A 27 -4.60 2.57 10.54
N VAL A 28 -3.73 2.63 9.54
CA VAL A 28 -4.11 2.45 8.13
C VAL A 28 -4.47 0.98 7.85
N ASP A 29 -3.62 0.04 8.26
CA ASP A 29 -3.80 -1.40 8.04
C ASP A 29 -5.10 -1.92 8.68
N LEU A 30 -5.35 -1.51 9.92
CA LEU A 30 -6.53 -1.92 10.67
C LEU A 30 -7.73 -0.99 10.47
N SER A 31 -7.60 0.06 9.65
CA SER A 31 -8.69 1.02 9.40
C SER A 31 -9.26 1.60 10.71
N LEU A 32 -8.40 1.95 11.66
CA LEU A 32 -8.84 2.42 12.98
C LEU A 32 -9.31 3.88 12.96
N GLY A 33 -10.43 4.15 13.62
CA GLY A 33 -10.82 5.49 14.01
C GLY A 33 -9.89 6.07 15.08
N LYS A 34 -10.00 7.39 15.33
CA LYS A 34 -9.26 8.04 16.43
C LYS A 34 -9.61 7.40 17.78
N ASP A 35 -10.90 7.17 18.02
CA ASP A 35 -11.38 6.66 19.30
C ASP A 35 -10.99 5.18 19.48
N ASP A 36 -11.04 4.38 18.41
CA ASP A 36 -10.56 2.98 18.44
C ASP A 36 -9.08 2.90 18.83
N TYR A 37 -8.24 3.78 18.26
CA TYR A 37 -6.83 3.86 18.60
C TYR A 37 -6.62 4.28 20.06
N LEU A 38 -7.40 5.24 20.55
CA LEU A 38 -7.31 5.68 21.96
C LEU A 38 -7.72 4.54 22.91
N ASN A 39 -8.79 3.81 22.60
CA ASN A 39 -9.23 2.64 23.35
C ASN A 39 -8.15 1.54 23.36
N LEU A 40 -7.52 1.27 22.21
CA LEU A 40 -6.42 0.30 22.10
C LEU A 40 -5.24 0.71 23.00
N ARG A 41 -4.89 2.00 22.98
CA ARG A 41 -3.82 2.56 23.81
C ARG A 41 -4.14 2.49 25.29
N GLU A 42 -5.36 2.84 25.69
CA GLU A 42 -5.80 2.75 27.08
C GLU A 42 -5.81 1.31 27.57
N GLY A 43 -6.31 0.36 26.75
CA GLY A 43 -6.29 -1.07 27.06
C GLY A 43 -4.88 -1.61 27.30
N ALA A 44 -3.89 -1.17 26.51
CA ALA A 44 -2.49 -1.55 26.72
C ALA A 44 -1.92 -0.93 28.00
N LYS A 45 -2.19 0.35 28.25
CA LYS A 45 -1.74 1.07 29.46
C LYS A 45 -2.27 0.46 30.75
N VAL A 46 -3.55 0.07 30.79
CA VAL A 46 -4.16 -0.59 31.96
C VAL A 46 -3.44 -1.89 32.31
N ARG A 47 -2.87 -2.57 31.31
CA ARG A 47 -2.07 -3.81 31.48
C ARG A 47 -0.59 -3.53 31.75
N GLY A 48 -0.21 -2.28 32.00
CA GLY A 48 1.17 -1.87 32.28
C GLY A 48 2.07 -1.73 31.05
N ALA A 49 1.51 -1.80 29.82
CA ALA A 49 2.28 -1.73 28.59
C ALA A 49 2.06 -0.40 27.87
N ASN A 50 3.04 0.51 27.92
CA ASN A 50 2.98 1.80 27.23
C ASN A 50 3.61 1.73 25.82
N ILE A 51 3.06 0.87 24.97
CA ILE A 51 3.63 0.56 23.65
C ILE A 51 3.19 1.58 22.58
N TYR A 52 2.00 2.18 22.74
CA TYR A 52 1.38 3.04 21.73
C TYR A 52 1.61 4.53 22.00
N PRO A 53 2.15 5.29 21.02
CA PRO A 53 2.37 6.72 21.18
C PRO A 53 1.07 7.51 21.33
N PRO A 54 1.11 8.72 21.92
CA PRO A 54 -0.08 9.57 21.99
C PRO A 54 -0.50 10.07 20.60
N TYR A 55 -1.82 10.25 20.42
CA TYR A 55 -2.41 10.57 19.11
C TYR A 55 -1.93 11.89 18.52
N ASN A 56 -1.54 12.87 19.34
CA ASN A 56 -1.01 14.15 18.88
C ASN A 56 0.27 13.99 18.05
N VAL A 57 1.15 13.05 18.43
CA VAL A 57 2.39 12.78 17.71
C VAL A 57 2.08 12.10 16.37
N ILE A 58 1.11 11.19 16.34
CA ILE A 58 0.62 10.55 15.12
C ILE A 58 -0.06 11.57 14.20
N ALA A 59 -0.80 12.52 14.75
CA ALA A 59 -1.42 13.59 13.97
C ALA A 59 -0.37 14.46 13.27
N ASN A 60 0.81 14.65 13.88
CA ASN A 60 1.93 15.30 13.22
C ASN A 60 2.51 14.43 12.10
N ALA A 61 2.67 13.13 12.32
CA ALA A 61 3.08 12.18 11.27
C ALA A 61 2.12 12.18 10.07
N LYS A 62 0.80 12.25 10.30
CA LYS A 62 -0.21 12.41 9.25
C LYS A 62 0.01 13.68 8.42
N LYS A 63 0.25 14.81 9.09
CA LYS A 63 0.50 16.09 8.41
C LYS A 63 1.75 16.07 7.53
N LEU A 64 2.77 15.32 7.93
CA LEU A 64 3.99 15.16 7.13
C LEU A 64 3.73 14.43 5.80
N CYS A 65 2.62 13.69 5.68
CA CYS A 65 2.24 12.95 4.46
C CYS A 65 1.46 13.81 3.47
N TYR A 66 1.13 15.05 3.81
CA TYR A 66 0.33 15.93 2.96
C TYR A 66 1.25 16.91 2.23
N PRO A 67 1.15 16.99 0.89
CA PRO A 67 1.85 18.03 0.15
C PRO A 67 1.27 19.41 0.48
N PRO A 68 2.05 20.48 0.34
CA PRO A 68 1.53 21.84 0.49
C PRO A 68 0.48 22.17 -0.60
N ASN A 69 -0.32 23.21 -0.35
CA ASN A 69 -1.27 23.83 -1.31
C ASN A 69 -2.37 22.94 -1.89
N ILE A 70 -2.94 22.04 -1.09
CA ILE A 70 -4.07 21.21 -1.52
C ILE A 70 -5.34 22.06 -1.64
N THR A 71 -6.01 22.01 -2.79
CA THR A 71 -7.33 22.63 -3.00
C THR A 71 -8.37 21.54 -3.23
N ILE A 72 -9.43 21.55 -2.41
CA ILE A 72 -10.48 20.53 -2.45
C ILE A 72 -11.82 21.21 -2.65
N THR A 73 -12.47 20.86 -3.75
CA THR A 73 -13.80 21.31 -4.13
C THR A 73 -14.80 20.16 -3.96
N GLU A 74 -16.08 20.45 -4.20
CA GLU A 74 -17.12 19.40 -4.18
C GLU A 74 -16.96 18.36 -5.29
N THR A 75 -16.30 18.73 -6.39
CA THR A 75 -16.17 17.92 -7.61
C THR A 75 -14.79 17.33 -7.81
N ALA A 76 -13.73 17.95 -7.25
CA ALA A 76 -12.37 17.51 -7.46
C ALA A 76 -11.46 17.85 -6.27
N ALA A 77 -10.33 17.13 -6.16
CA ALA A 77 -9.19 17.51 -5.34
C ALA A 77 -8.01 17.76 -6.28
N GLN A 78 -7.32 18.88 -6.10
CA GLN A 78 -6.21 19.32 -6.94
C GLN A 78 -4.99 19.57 -6.07
N ILE A 79 -3.82 19.17 -6.59
CA ILE A 79 -2.51 19.45 -6.00
C ILE A 79 -1.59 19.88 -7.15
N PRO A 80 -0.74 20.91 -6.96
CA PRO A 80 0.36 21.19 -7.87
C PRO A 80 1.28 19.97 -8.02
N LEU A 81 1.64 19.62 -9.27
CA LEU A 81 2.51 18.48 -9.53
C LEU A 81 3.86 18.59 -8.80
N GLN A 82 4.43 19.80 -8.76
CA GLN A 82 5.71 20.04 -8.09
C GLN A 82 5.65 19.72 -6.59
N ASP A 83 4.60 20.16 -5.90
CA ASP A 83 4.42 19.93 -4.46
C ASP A 83 4.32 18.43 -4.13
N LEU A 84 3.70 17.65 -5.04
CA LEU A 84 3.64 16.19 -4.91
C LEU A 84 5.00 15.54 -5.15
N LEU A 85 5.74 15.97 -6.18
CA LEU A 85 7.07 15.45 -6.51
C LEU A 85 8.10 15.78 -5.41
N ASP A 86 8.08 16.99 -4.87
CA ASP A 86 8.99 17.39 -3.80
C ASP A 86 8.74 16.57 -2.54
N LEU A 87 7.47 16.31 -2.20
CA LEU A 87 7.11 15.44 -1.09
C LEU A 87 7.60 14.00 -1.33
N THR A 88 7.37 13.43 -2.52
CA THR A 88 7.79 12.05 -2.80
C THR A 88 9.32 11.92 -2.79
N VAL A 89 10.06 12.87 -3.36
CA VAL A 89 11.53 12.91 -3.32
C VAL A 89 12.02 12.99 -1.87
N LYS A 90 11.43 13.86 -1.05
CA LYS A 90 11.75 13.97 0.38
C LYS A 90 11.52 12.65 1.12
N ARG A 91 10.39 11.98 0.87
CA ARG A 91 10.05 10.69 1.48
C ARG A 91 10.98 9.56 1.01
N LEU A 92 11.29 9.52 -0.29
CA LEU A 92 12.26 8.57 -0.87
C LEU A 92 13.63 8.70 -0.19
N SER A 93 14.11 9.94 -0.02
CA SER A 93 15.36 10.20 0.67
C SER A 93 15.36 9.68 2.12
N GLN A 94 14.22 9.70 2.81
CA GLN A 94 14.06 9.23 4.19
C GLN A 94 14.00 7.70 4.32
N VAL A 95 13.36 6.99 3.37
CA VAL A 95 13.31 5.51 3.35
C VAL A 95 14.68 4.90 3.01
N GLN A 96 15.56 5.70 2.38
CA GLN A 96 16.94 5.43 1.96
C GLN A 96 17.12 4.85 0.55
N SER A 97 18.23 5.28 -0.04
CA SER A 97 18.67 5.26 -1.45
C SER A 97 18.90 3.89 -2.09
N GLU A 98 18.87 2.79 -1.33
CA GLU A 98 19.25 1.46 -1.85
C GLU A 98 18.14 0.78 -2.69
N ILE A 99 16.89 1.26 -2.60
CA ILE A 99 15.73 0.66 -3.29
C ILE A 99 15.45 1.31 -4.66
N LEU A 100 16.16 2.39 -5.01
CA LEU A 100 15.92 3.17 -6.25
C LEU A 100 16.03 2.34 -7.55
N LEU A 101 16.53 1.09 -7.48
CA LEU A 101 16.63 0.16 -8.60
C LEU A 101 15.62 -1.02 -8.58
N GLN A 102 14.96 -1.33 -7.46
CA GLN A 102 14.11 -2.53 -7.37
C GLN A 102 12.67 -2.28 -7.85
N HIS A 103 12.14 -1.06 -7.69
CA HIS A 103 10.78 -0.72 -8.08
C HIS A 103 10.80 0.34 -9.17
N ALA A 104 10.70 -0.11 -10.42
CA ALA A 104 10.41 0.79 -11.52
C ALA A 104 9.08 1.50 -11.24
N LEU A 105 9.10 2.84 -11.27
CA LEU A 105 7.93 3.69 -11.44
C LEU A 105 7.37 3.43 -12.84
N GLY A 106 6.65 2.33 -13.04
CA GLY A 106 6.24 1.85 -14.35
C GLY A 106 4.83 1.29 -14.32
N GLN A 107 3.90 2.06 -14.89
CA GLN A 107 2.51 1.75 -15.26
C GLN A 107 1.71 0.90 -14.24
N LEU A 108 0.79 1.58 -13.54
CA LEU A 108 -0.24 0.93 -12.73
C LEU A 108 -1.05 -0.01 -13.64
N SER A 109 -0.98 -1.33 -13.41
CA SER A 109 -1.90 -2.25 -14.05
C SER A 109 -3.34 -1.97 -13.62
N GLU A 110 -4.31 -2.39 -14.42
CA GLU A 110 -5.74 -2.19 -14.14
C GLU A 110 -6.13 -2.72 -12.74
N ASP A 111 -5.54 -3.84 -12.32
CA ASP A 111 -5.74 -4.44 -11.00
C ASP A 111 -5.29 -3.52 -9.84
N VAL A 112 -4.26 -2.68 -10.05
CA VAL A 112 -3.78 -1.74 -9.03
C VAL A 112 -4.72 -0.54 -8.90
N LEU A 113 -5.28 -0.09 -10.04
CA LEU A 113 -6.34 0.93 -10.04
C LEU A 113 -7.60 0.41 -9.34
N GLU A 114 -7.99 -0.85 -9.58
CA GLU A 114 -9.14 -1.47 -8.91
C GLU A 114 -8.92 -1.64 -7.40
N ALA A 115 -7.72 -2.05 -6.96
CA ALA A 115 -7.38 -2.11 -5.55
C ALA A 115 -7.49 -0.73 -4.87
N SER A 116 -7.06 0.33 -5.56
CA SER A 116 -7.18 1.70 -5.10
C SER A 116 -8.64 2.16 -4.99
N HIS A 117 -9.51 1.73 -5.92
CA HIS A 117 -10.95 1.97 -5.81
C HIS A 117 -11.59 1.31 -4.60
N LYS A 118 -11.09 0.14 -4.17
CA LYS A 118 -11.56 -0.48 -2.92
C LYS A 118 -11.18 0.35 -1.70
N ILE A 119 -9.98 0.92 -1.67
CA ILE A 119 -9.54 1.85 -0.62
C ILE A 119 -10.47 3.05 -0.56
N TYR A 120 -10.77 3.68 -1.71
CA TYR A 120 -11.72 4.80 -1.79
C TYR A 120 -13.08 4.46 -1.17
N LYS A 121 -13.67 3.31 -1.54
CA LYS A 121 -14.97 2.87 -1.02
C LYS A 121 -14.93 2.69 0.50
N ASN A 122 -13.89 2.05 1.03
CA ASN A 122 -13.74 1.80 2.45
C ASN A 122 -13.60 3.10 3.25
N VAL A 123 -12.73 3.99 2.80
CA VAL A 123 -12.49 5.29 3.44
C VAL A 123 -13.77 6.13 3.46
N ARG A 124 -14.53 6.13 2.36
CA ARG A 124 -15.82 6.83 2.30
C ARG A 124 -16.85 6.27 3.29
N LEU A 125 -16.84 4.97 3.54
CA LEU A 125 -17.79 4.33 4.45
C LEU A 125 -17.48 4.58 5.92
N PHE A 126 -16.20 4.47 6.30
CA PHE A 126 -15.78 4.38 7.70
C PHE A 126 -14.98 5.59 8.20
N HIS A 127 -14.23 6.28 7.34
CA HIS A 127 -13.26 7.30 7.78
C HIS A 127 -13.55 8.71 7.30
N SER A 128 -14.65 8.90 6.56
CA SER A 128 -15.08 10.18 6.03
C SER A 128 -16.25 10.75 6.82
N ARG A 129 -16.21 12.05 7.11
CA ARG A 129 -17.38 12.79 7.60
C ARG A 129 -18.48 12.79 6.53
N LYS A 130 -19.74 12.80 6.98
CA LYS A 130 -20.94 12.81 6.11
C LYS A 130 -21.72 14.13 6.23
N THR A 131 -20.99 15.24 6.36
CA THR A 131 -21.58 16.56 6.62
C THR A 131 -21.66 17.42 5.36
N SER A 132 -20.62 17.45 4.54
CA SER A 132 -20.60 18.13 3.24
C SER A 132 -19.75 17.34 2.24
N ARG A 133 -19.96 17.56 0.94
CA ARG A 133 -19.16 16.93 -0.12
C ARG A 133 -17.69 17.35 0.00
N ILE A 134 -17.43 18.63 0.31
CA ILE A 134 -16.07 19.16 0.50
C ILE A 134 -15.36 18.43 1.66
N ASN A 135 -16.01 18.29 2.82
CA ASN A 135 -15.43 17.59 3.97
C ASN A 135 -15.21 16.11 3.66
N THR A 136 -16.17 15.48 2.97
CA THR A 136 -16.07 14.10 2.52
C THR A 136 -14.85 13.90 1.62
N ASN A 137 -14.72 14.73 0.58
CA ASN A 137 -13.61 14.67 -0.37
C ASN A 137 -12.28 14.95 0.33
N THR A 138 -12.26 15.88 1.29
CA THR A 138 -11.08 16.19 2.09
C THR A 138 -10.60 14.98 2.87
N ASP A 139 -11.49 14.31 3.57
CA ASP A 139 -11.14 13.14 4.37
C ASP A 139 -10.66 11.99 3.48
N ILE A 140 -11.37 11.72 2.38
CA ILE A 140 -10.99 10.68 1.43
C ILE A 140 -9.60 10.94 0.85
N PHE A 141 -9.36 12.17 0.40
CA PHE A 141 -8.11 12.54 -0.24
C PHE A 141 -6.93 12.48 0.73
N ASN A 142 -7.10 12.98 1.95
CA ASN A 142 -6.09 12.89 3.00
C ASN A 142 -5.75 11.43 3.34
N TRP A 143 -6.75 10.55 3.41
CA TRP A 143 -6.51 9.12 3.62
C TRP A 143 -5.78 8.47 2.46
N MET A 144 -6.10 8.86 1.23
CA MET A 144 -5.42 8.36 0.03
C MET A 144 -3.93 8.74 0.05
N LEU A 145 -3.61 9.98 0.40
CA LEU A 145 -2.22 10.46 0.53
C LEU A 145 -1.44 9.70 1.60
N ILE A 146 -2.01 9.48 2.79
CA ILE A 146 -1.39 8.66 3.85
C ILE A 146 -1.16 7.23 3.34
N SER A 147 -2.15 6.66 2.63
CA SER A 147 -2.05 5.29 2.13
C SER A 147 -1.02 5.12 1.02
N ALA A 148 -0.65 6.19 0.32
CA ALA A 148 0.36 6.19 -0.74
C ALA A 148 1.76 6.58 -0.22
N ASP A 149 1.88 7.08 1.02
CA ASP A 149 3.16 7.52 1.58
C ASP A 149 4.15 6.35 1.68
N LEU A 150 5.35 6.58 1.16
CA LEU A 150 6.40 5.57 1.01
C LEU A 150 6.92 5.06 2.36
N ILE A 151 7.04 5.94 3.36
CA ILE A 151 7.51 5.58 4.69
C ILE A 151 6.45 4.73 5.37
N ILE A 152 5.21 5.20 5.39
CA ILE A 152 4.11 4.45 6.01
C ILE A 152 3.96 3.09 5.32
N SER A 153 4.04 3.08 3.99
CA SER A 153 3.96 1.85 3.23
C SER A 153 5.08 0.87 3.54
N SER A 154 6.29 1.34 3.82
CA SER A 154 7.40 0.46 4.24
C SER A 154 7.15 -0.24 5.57
N TYR A 155 6.40 0.39 6.49
CA TYR A 155 6.03 -0.20 7.78
C TYR A 155 4.78 -1.09 7.73
N ARG A 156 4.03 -1.08 6.63
CA ARG A 156 2.82 -1.91 6.50
C ARG A 156 3.19 -3.38 6.29
N LYS A 157 2.49 -4.25 7.03
CA LYS A 157 2.70 -5.70 6.91
C LYS A 157 1.87 -6.21 5.75
N HIS A 158 2.49 -6.40 4.58
CA HIS A 158 1.82 -7.08 3.47
C HIS A 158 1.61 -8.56 3.83
N THR A 159 0.38 -8.95 4.12
CA THR A 159 0.04 -10.36 4.32
C THR A 159 0.28 -11.10 3.01
N ARG A 160 1.23 -12.04 2.98
CA ARG A 160 1.37 -12.94 1.84
C ARG A 160 0.09 -13.75 1.73
N LYS A 161 -0.63 -13.62 0.61
CA LYS A 161 -1.73 -14.53 0.32
C LYS A 161 -1.14 -15.93 0.18
N SER A 162 -1.70 -16.90 0.90
CA SER A 162 -1.35 -18.31 0.68
C SER A 162 -1.80 -18.68 -0.73
N SER A 163 -0.83 -18.80 -1.65
CA SER A 163 -1.10 -19.29 -2.99
C SER A 163 -1.37 -20.79 -2.87
N ARG A 164 -2.63 -21.18 -3.09
CA ARG A 164 -2.95 -22.59 -3.28
C ARG A 164 -2.64 -22.95 -4.73
N PRO A 165 -2.02 -24.11 -5.01
CA PRO A 165 -1.87 -24.55 -6.40
C PRO A 165 -3.25 -24.65 -7.05
N PHE A 166 -3.35 -24.22 -8.31
CA PHE A 166 -4.57 -24.37 -9.10
C PHE A 166 -4.96 -25.85 -9.22
N SER A 167 -6.26 -26.14 -9.37
CA SER A 167 -6.71 -27.50 -9.61
C SER A 167 -6.18 -27.99 -10.97
N LYS A 168 -6.02 -29.31 -11.10
CA LYS A 168 -5.53 -29.93 -12.35
C LYS A 168 -6.41 -29.56 -13.55
N GLU A 169 -7.72 -29.51 -13.36
CA GLU A 169 -8.70 -29.12 -14.37
C GLU A 169 -8.47 -27.69 -14.88
N THR A 170 -8.21 -26.72 -13.99
CA THR A 170 -7.90 -25.34 -14.39
C THR A 170 -6.57 -25.24 -15.13
N LEU A 171 -5.56 -26.02 -14.73
CA LEU A 171 -4.29 -26.09 -15.44
C LEU A 171 -4.44 -26.68 -16.84
N ASP A 172 -5.35 -27.64 -17.02
CA ASP A 172 -5.64 -28.23 -18.34
C ASP A 172 -6.42 -27.27 -19.24
N MET A 173 -7.32 -26.44 -18.68
CA MET A 173 -7.98 -25.37 -19.43
C MET A 173 -7.03 -24.24 -19.88
N LEU A 174 -5.92 -24.04 -19.15
CA LEU A 174 -4.90 -23.05 -19.49
C LEU A 174 -3.91 -23.53 -20.56
N LYS A 175 -3.87 -24.84 -20.85
CA LYS A 175 -3.03 -25.37 -21.92
C LYS A 175 -3.66 -25.03 -23.26
N ILE A 176 -2.82 -24.60 -24.20
CA ILE A 176 -3.24 -24.40 -25.59
C ILE A 176 -3.80 -25.74 -26.09
N PRO A 177 -5.02 -25.76 -26.64
CA PRO A 177 -5.60 -26.96 -27.22
C PRO A 177 -4.67 -27.54 -28.28
N ASP A 178 -4.54 -28.86 -28.31
CA ASP A 178 -3.54 -29.53 -29.16
C ASP A 178 -3.71 -29.22 -30.66
N PHE A 179 -4.92 -28.87 -31.10
CA PHE A 179 -5.20 -28.52 -32.49
C PHE A 179 -4.67 -27.15 -32.96
N LEU A 180 -4.14 -26.30 -32.06
CA LEU A 180 -3.51 -25.02 -32.42
C LEU A 180 -1.97 -25.07 -32.38
N LYS A 181 -1.39 -26.23 -32.03
CA LYS A 181 0.06 -26.41 -31.98
C LYS A 181 0.67 -26.75 -33.35
N ASP A 182 -0.18 -27.16 -34.29
CA ASP A 182 0.21 -27.62 -35.62
C ASP A 182 -0.31 -26.67 -36.70
N GLU A 183 0.17 -25.43 -36.74
CA GLU A 183 0.21 -24.67 -37.99
C GLU A 183 1.50 -23.83 -37.98
N PRO A 184 2.52 -24.17 -38.81
CA PRO A 184 3.61 -23.24 -39.07
C PRO A 184 2.99 -22.00 -39.73
N MET A 185 3.13 -20.85 -39.07
CA MET A 185 2.84 -19.55 -39.67
C MET A 185 3.84 -19.37 -40.82
N ASP A 186 3.41 -19.67 -42.05
CA ASP A 186 4.15 -19.39 -43.27
C ASP A 186 4.23 -17.87 -43.43
N ILE A 187 5.24 -17.27 -42.80
CA ILE A 187 5.68 -15.93 -43.16
C ILE A 187 6.40 -16.11 -44.48
N GLY A 188 5.64 -16.02 -45.57
CA GLY A 188 6.20 -16.02 -46.91
C GLY A 188 7.27 -14.94 -47.01
N ASP A 189 8.51 -15.38 -47.19
CA ASP A 189 9.65 -14.52 -47.50
C ASP A 189 9.47 -13.92 -48.91
N ASP A 190 8.65 -12.87 -49.03
CA ASP A 190 8.75 -11.95 -50.18
C ASP A 190 9.93 -10.99 -49.94
N VAL A 191 11.13 -11.53 -50.11
CA VAL A 191 12.34 -10.72 -50.33
C VAL A 191 12.21 -10.10 -51.72
N MET A 192 11.69 -8.87 -51.78
CA MET A 192 11.85 -8.02 -52.95
C MET A 192 13.31 -7.57 -53.03
N GLU A 193 14.13 -8.33 -53.77
CA GLU A 193 15.38 -7.84 -54.36
C GLU A 193 15.06 -6.73 -55.36
N GLU A 194 15.07 -5.46 -54.91
CA GLU A 194 15.30 -4.36 -55.82
C GLU A 194 16.81 -4.16 -55.99
N ASN A 195 17.29 -4.73 -57.09
CA ASN A 195 18.59 -4.48 -57.67
C ASN A 195 18.81 -2.96 -57.84
N VAL A 196 19.79 -2.42 -57.13
CA VAL A 196 20.38 -1.11 -57.46
C VAL A 196 21.30 -1.34 -58.66
N THR A 197 20.82 -0.95 -59.84
CA THR A 197 21.65 -0.75 -61.04
C THR A 197 21.73 0.75 -61.35
N ASP A 198 22.96 1.27 -61.25
CA ASP A 198 23.65 2.36 -61.97
C ASP A 198 22.87 3.61 -62.44
N ASP A 199 23.28 4.78 -61.91
CA ASP A 199 24.01 5.83 -62.64
C ASP A 199 24.53 6.95 -61.69
#